data_AF-A0A5K1BZ82-F1
#
_entry.id   AF-A0A5K1BZ82-F1
#
_cell.length_a   1.000
_cell.length_b   1.000
_cell.length_c   1.000
_cell.angle_alpha   90.00
_cell.angle_beta   90.00
_cell.angle_gamma   90.00
#
_symmetry.space_group_name_H-M   'P 1'
#
loop_
_entity.id
_entity.type
_entity.pdbx_description
1 polymer ?
#
loop_
_entity_poly.entity_id
_entity_poly.type
_entity_poly.pdbx_seq_one_letter_code
_entity_poly.pdbx_strand_id
1 'polypeptide(L)' 'VPYQKKLMELSMLTPEEIEWVNSYHSKCREILAPYLDESEKAWLRKSTEPLIASA' A
#
# COMPACT_ATOMS: atom_id res chain seq x y z
N VAL A 1 8.88 -2.43 3.50
CA VAL A 1 8.41 -1.07 3.14
C VAL A 1 7.44 -1.18 1.97
N PRO A 2 6.43 -0.31 1.82
CA PRO A 2 5.38 -0.50 0.82
C PRO A 2 5.87 -0.26 -0.62
N TYR A 3 5.24 -0.92 -1.58
CA TYR A 3 5.43 -0.65 -3.02
C TYR A 3 4.86 0.72 -3.42
N GLN A 4 5.55 1.41 -4.33
CA GLN A 4 5.15 2.74 -4.80
C GLN A 4 3.98 2.66 -5.81
N LYS A 5 2.77 2.98 -5.35
CA LYS A 5 1.53 2.96 -6.14
C LYS A 5 1.59 3.75 -7.46
N LYS A 6 2.29 4.89 -7.47
CA LYS A 6 2.37 5.79 -8.64
C LYS A 6 3.11 5.21 -9.85
N LEU A 7 3.84 4.10 -9.67
CA LEU A 7 4.58 3.43 -10.75
C LEU A 7 3.90 2.14 -11.20
N MET A 8 2.69 1.86 -10.70
CA MET A 8 1.97 0.64 -11.01
C MET A 8 0.91 0.94 -12.08
N GLU A 9 1.02 0.27 -13.23
CA GLU A 9 -0.02 0.27 -14.26
C GLU A 9 -1.12 -0.72 -13.84
N LEU A 10 -2.14 -0.23 -13.12
CA LEU A 10 -3.16 -1.08 -12.48
C LEU A 10 -3.99 -1.90 -13.48
N SER A 11 -4.11 -1.45 -14.72
CA SER A 11 -4.80 -2.18 -15.79
C SER A 11 -4.09 -3.46 -16.23
N MET A 12 -2.80 -3.62 -15.87
CA MET A 12 -2.02 -4.83 -16.16
C MET A 12 -2.05 -5.85 -15.01
N LEU A 13 -2.65 -5.51 -13.87
CA LEU A 13 -2.72 -6.39 -12.69
C LEU A 13 -4.04 -7.14 -12.66
N THR A 14 -3.99 -8.39 -12.22
CA THR A 14 -5.22 -9.14 -11.93
C THR A 14 -5.85 -8.66 -10.61
N PRO A 15 -7.15 -8.92 -10.38
CA PRO A 15 -7.78 -8.63 -9.09
C PRO A 15 -7.06 -9.27 -7.90
N GLU A 16 -6.54 -10.49 -8.06
CA GLU A 16 -5.78 -11.20 -7.02
C GLU A 16 -4.44 -10.52 -6.72
N GLU A 17 -3.75 -9.99 -7.74
CA GLU A 17 -2.51 -9.23 -7.55
C GLU A 17 -2.78 -7.90 -6.84
N ILE A 18 -3.88 -7.21 -7.19
CA ILE A 18 -4.32 -6.00 -6.48
C ILE A 18 -4.59 -6.31 -5.01
N GLU A 19 -5.34 -7.39 -4.72
CA GLU A 19 -5.64 -7.80 -3.34
C GLU A 19 -4.37 -8.18 -2.57
N TRP A 20 -3.43 -8.86 -3.24
CA TRP A 20 -2.14 -9.20 -2.64
C TRP A 20 -1.35 -7.94 -2.24
N VAL A 21 -1.30 -6.93 -3.11
CA VAL A 21 -0.63 -5.65 -2.80
C VAL A 21 -1.32 -4.95 -1.63
N ASN A 22 -2.65 -4.94 -1.59
CA ASN A 22 -3.43 -4.33 -0.50
C ASN A 22 -3.15 -5.01 0.84
N SER A 23 -3.13 -6.34 0.85
CA SER A 23 -2.77 -7.15 2.02
C SER A 23 -1.33 -6.88 2.48
N TYR A 24 -0.38 -6.81 1.53
CA TYR A 24 1.02 -6.50 1.82
C TYR A 24 1.18 -5.09 2.40
N HIS A 25 0.48 -4.10 1.85
CA HIS A 25 0.44 -2.72 2.34
C HIS A 25 -0.14 -2.64 3.75
N SER A 26 -1.17 -3.44 4.08
CA SER A 26 -1.68 -3.53 5.46
C SER A 26 -0.65 -4.07 6.43
N LYS A 27 0.02 -5.17 6.07
CA LYS A 27 1.09 -5.75 6.88
C LYS A 27 2.25 -4.77 7.10
N CYS A 28 2.59 -3.95 6.09
CA CYS A 28 3.57 -2.89 6.25
C CYS A 28 3.15 -1.87 7.32
N ARG A 29 1.89 -1.45 7.35
CA ARG A 29 1.38 -0.53 8.38
C ARG A 29 1.50 -1.13 9.77
N GLU A 30 1.04 -2.35 9.94
CA GLU A 30 1.03 -3.04 11.23
C GLU A 30 2.44 -3.21 11.81
N ILE A 31 3.38 -3.65 10.98
CA ILE A 31 4.76 -3.92 11.41
C ILE A 31 5.54 -2.62 11.65
N LEU A 32 5.39 -1.61 10.79
CA LEU A 32 6.23 -0.41 10.86
C LEU A 32 5.70 0.64 11.83
N ALA A 33 4.38 0.79 12.00
CA ALA A 33 3.78 1.87 12.79
C ALA A 33 4.34 2.02 14.23
N PRO A 34 4.68 0.96 14.99
CA PRO A 34 5.26 1.11 16.33
C PRO A 34 6.62 1.80 16.37
N TYR A 35 7.34 1.83 15.25
CA TYR A 35 8.71 2.35 15.14
C TYR A 35 8.80 3.74 14.50
N LEU A 36 7.65 4.34 14.18
CA LEU A 36 7.57 5.58 13.41
C LEU A 36 6.98 6.71 14.25
N ASP A 37 7.39 7.94 13.94
CA ASP A 37 6.72 9.14 14.45
C ASP A 37 5.39 9.42 13.73
N GLU A 38 4.67 10.45 14.16
CA GLU A 38 3.36 10.79 13.58
C GLU A 38 3.44 11.25 12.12
N SER A 39 4.51 11.95 11.72
CA SER A 39 4.71 12.40 10.35
C SER A 39 4.99 11.22 9.41
N GLU A 40 5.81 10.28 9.86
CA GLU A 40 6.16 9.06 9.16
C GLU A 40 4.96 8.11 9.07
N LYS A 41 4.17 7.97 10.16
CA LYS A 41 2.90 7.22 10.13
C LYS A 41 1.92 7.83 9.14
N ALA A 42 1.81 9.16 9.07
CA ALA A 42 0.93 9.83 8.11
C ALA A 42 1.36 9.54 6.67
N TRP A 43 2.67 9.61 6.39
CA TRP A 43 3.23 9.21 5.10
C TRP A 43 2.97 7.74 4.78
N LEU A 44 3.16 6.85 5.76
CA LEU A 44 2.97 5.41 5.60
C LEU A 44 1.51 5.09 5.28
N ARG A 45 0.55 5.69 5.99
CA ARG A 45 -0.89 5.54 5.72
C ARG A 45 -1.22 5.91 4.28
N LYS A 46 -0.80 7.09 3.82
CA LYS A 46 -1.02 7.57 2.44
C LYS A 46 -0.39 6.64 1.40
N SER A 47 0.84 6.20 1.65
CA SER A 47 1.58 5.34 0.72
C SER A 47 1.02 3.93 0.62
N THR A 48 0.23 3.50 1.62
CA THR A 48 -0.34 2.16 1.71
C THR A 48 -1.85 2.10 1.50
N GLU A 49 -2.54 3.21 1.18
CA GLU A 49 -3.98 3.15 0.95
C GLU A 49 -4.31 2.14 -0.15
N PRO A 50 -5.42 1.37 -0.04
CA PRO A 50 -5.76 0.33 -0.98
C PRO A 50 -5.76 0.81 -2.44
N LEU A 51 -5.23 -0.03 -3.31
CA LEU A 51 -5.41 0.06 -4.74
C LEU A 51 -6.86 -0.30 -5.08
N ILE A 52 -7.45 0.49 -5.97
CA ILE A 52 -8.78 0.27 -6.52
C ILE A 52 -8.55 0.00 -8.01
N ALA A 53 -9.09 -1.12 -8.52
CA ALA A 53 -9.01 -1.42 -9.94
C ALA A 53 -9.64 -0.27 -10.75
N SER A 54 -8.92 0.20 -11.76
CA SER A 54 -9.49 1.13 -12.73
C SER A 54 -10.58 0.39 -13.51
N ALA A 55 -11.79 0.92 -13.51
CA ALA A 55 -12.92 0.41 -14.29
C ALA A 55 -12.67 0.50 -15.81
#